data_AF-A0A3S7UZ20-F1
#
_entry.id   AF-A0A3S7UZ20-F1
#
_cell.length_a   1.000
_cell.length_b   1.000
_cell.length_c   1.000
_cell.angle_alpha   90.00
_cell.angle_beta   90.00
_cell.angle_gamma   90.00
#
_symmetry.space_group_name_H-M   'P 1'
#
loop_
_entity.id
_entity.type
_entity.pdbx_description
1 polymer ?
#
loop_
_entity_poly.entity_id
_entity_poly.type
_entity_poly.pdbx_seq_one_letter_code
_entity_poly.pdbx_strand_id
1 'polypeptide(L)'
;MSPLPMSLSTAPGPSTLTLQQLASGEPTPEEAGHLSVSVAPGQWEALVGALESHGLGQAVSVEVQGEAPGDWPTDAQLARLLALGCVELRVPWVMELGEQRAEQSAHFIRLLRDCTSHRLRVRWRGAAPPSTAPGMLYHLEPPEGGGVPALDEAARQWRQAHAYGRCYWRAGPGFMLVKDRREGRGAAQFLLDDAATRSMFEALAVPRLAESLGTEPEVRKALADLEEEALVLGLGPWRVALPFRMRCWPVPFIAV
;
A
#
# COMPACT_ATOMS: atom_id res chain seq x y z
N MET A 1 -11.23 -47.54 -10.91
CA MET A 1 -10.52 -47.02 -9.71
C MET A 1 -10.52 -45.51 -9.81
N SER A 2 -11.50 -44.86 -9.18
CA SER A 2 -11.61 -43.40 -9.14
C SER A 2 -10.92 -42.88 -7.87
N PRO A 3 -10.13 -41.79 -7.92
CA PRO A 3 -9.60 -41.19 -6.71
C PRO A 3 -10.70 -40.35 -6.02
N LEU A 4 -10.82 -40.53 -4.71
CA LEU A 4 -11.61 -39.70 -3.80
C LEU A 4 -11.05 -38.27 -3.79
N PRO A 5 -11.89 -37.22 -3.72
CA PRO A 5 -11.40 -35.87 -3.46
C PRO A 5 -10.92 -35.77 -1.99
N MET A 6 -9.63 -35.48 -1.81
CA MET A 6 -9.09 -35.04 -0.53
C MET A 6 -9.64 -33.64 -0.24
N SER A 7 -10.61 -33.56 0.67
CA SER A 7 -10.96 -32.30 1.34
C SER A 7 -9.77 -31.85 2.19
N LEU A 8 -9.09 -30.80 1.74
CA LEU A 8 -8.13 -30.07 2.57
C LEU A 8 -8.93 -29.33 3.64
N SER A 9 -8.88 -29.88 4.85
CA SER A 9 -9.33 -29.21 6.08
C SER A 9 -8.48 -27.95 6.29
N THR A 10 -9.07 -26.77 6.10
CA THR A 10 -8.48 -25.51 6.57
C THR A 10 -8.59 -25.51 8.08
N ALA A 11 -7.44 -25.52 8.77
CA ALA A 11 -7.39 -25.28 10.21
C ALA A 11 -8.18 -23.99 10.54
N PRO A 12 -8.97 -23.95 11.62
CA PRO A 12 -9.63 -22.72 12.03
C PRO A 12 -8.56 -21.69 12.34
N GLY A 13 -8.55 -20.59 11.58
CA GLY A 13 -7.73 -19.42 11.91
C GLY A 13 -8.17 -18.81 13.24
N PRO A 14 -7.38 -17.88 13.82
CA PRO A 14 -7.79 -17.14 15.00
C PRO A 14 -9.17 -16.53 14.76
N SER A 15 -10.06 -16.62 15.74
CA SER A 15 -11.43 -16.13 15.63
C SER A 15 -11.41 -14.64 15.27
N THR A 16 -11.76 -14.32 14.02
CA THR A 16 -11.85 -12.95 13.53
C THR A 16 -13.16 -12.31 14.01
N LEU A 17 -13.07 -11.18 14.71
CA LEU A 17 -14.24 -10.39 15.09
C LEU A 17 -14.66 -9.49 13.92
N THR A 18 -15.95 -9.36 13.70
CA THR A 18 -16.46 -8.28 12.83
C THR A 18 -16.38 -6.94 13.57
N LEU A 19 -16.35 -5.84 12.83
CA LEU A 19 -16.39 -4.50 13.42
C LEU A 19 -17.58 -4.29 14.37
N GLN A 20 -18.75 -4.88 14.07
CA GLN A 20 -19.93 -4.79 14.92
C GLN A 20 -19.71 -5.50 16.26
N GLN A 21 -19.12 -6.69 16.25
CA GLN A 21 -18.82 -7.47 17.45
C GLN A 21 -17.76 -6.78 18.32
N LEU A 22 -16.75 -6.19 17.67
CA LEU A 22 -15.78 -5.34 18.35
C LEU A 22 -16.49 -4.15 19.00
N ALA A 23 -17.33 -3.41 18.27
CA ALA A 23 -18.03 -2.25 18.82
C ALA A 23 -19.00 -2.59 19.97
N SER A 24 -19.57 -3.79 20.00
CA SER A 24 -20.45 -4.25 21.08
C SER A 24 -19.72 -4.76 22.32
N GLY A 25 -18.39 -4.83 22.31
CA GLY A 25 -17.60 -5.34 23.42
C GLY A 25 -17.77 -6.84 23.66
N GLU A 26 -18.01 -7.62 22.58
CA GLU A 26 -18.04 -9.08 22.70
C GLU A 26 -16.70 -9.59 23.25
N PRO A 27 -16.72 -10.62 24.12
CA PRO A 27 -15.49 -11.14 24.72
C PRO A 27 -14.52 -11.56 23.61
N THR A 28 -13.36 -10.89 23.57
CA THR A 28 -12.29 -11.27 22.66
C THR A 28 -11.88 -12.70 22.96
N PRO A 29 -11.73 -13.57 21.94
CA PRO A 29 -11.20 -14.91 22.13
C PRO A 29 -9.92 -14.84 22.96
N GLU A 30 -9.86 -15.61 24.04
CA GLU A 30 -8.81 -15.55 25.07
C GLU A 30 -7.42 -16.01 24.56
N GLU A 31 -7.29 -16.36 23.28
CA GLU A 31 -6.05 -16.82 22.67
C GLU A 31 -5.12 -15.67 22.24
N ALA A 32 -4.11 -15.46 23.08
CA ALA A 32 -2.74 -15.05 22.74
C ALA A 32 -2.53 -13.69 22.08
N GLY A 33 -2.84 -12.59 22.79
CA GLY A 33 -2.22 -11.27 22.55
C GLY A 33 -2.35 -10.69 21.13
N HIS A 34 -3.25 -11.25 20.33
CA HIS A 34 -3.42 -10.93 18.92
C HIS A 34 -4.90 -10.92 18.55
N LEU A 35 -5.39 -9.77 18.10
CA LEU A 35 -6.78 -9.57 17.69
C LEU A 35 -6.86 -9.53 16.16
N SER A 36 -7.78 -10.31 15.58
CA SER A 36 -8.11 -10.23 14.16
C SER A 36 -9.46 -9.55 13.99
N VAL A 37 -9.52 -8.48 13.18
CA VAL A 37 -10.75 -7.71 12.95
C VAL A 37 -11.06 -7.65 11.46
N SER A 38 -12.28 -7.99 11.07
CA SER A 38 -12.78 -7.75 9.72
C SER A 38 -13.47 -6.40 9.59
N VAL A 39 -13.14 -5.66 8.53
CA VAL A 39 -13.68 -4.33 8.24
C VAL A 39 -14.11 -4.23 6.76
N ALA A 40 -15.28 -3.64 6.50
CA ALA A 40 -15.65 -3.31 5.12
C ALA A 40 -14.92 -2.01 4.67
N PRO A 41 -14.69 -1.84 3.36
CA PRO A 41 -14.19 -0.60 2.78
C PRO A 41 -14.97 0.62 3.29
N GLY A 42 -14.25 1.72 3.55
CA GLY A 42 -14.84 2.97 4.05
C GLY A 42 -15.16 2.98 5.56
N GLN A 43 -15.13 1.86 6.27
CA GLN A 43 -15.41 1.79 7.71
C GLN A 43 -14.20 2.08 8.61
N TRP A 44 -13.16 2.72 8.08
CA TRP A 44 -11.88 2.93 8.77
C TRP A 44 -11.99 3.80 10.02
N GLU A 45 -12.78 4.89 9.98
CA GLU A 45 -13.01 5.71 11.18
C GLU A 45 -13.75 4.95 12.28
N ALA A 46 -14.74 4.14 11.89
CA ALA A 46 -15.49 3.33 12.83
C ALA A 46 -14.59 2.26 13.48
N LEU A 47 -13.71 1.63 12.69
CA LEU A 47 -12.69 0.72 13.21
C LEU A 47 -11.76 1.39 14.22
N VAL A 48 -11.24 2.57 13.88
CA VAL A 48 -10.35 3.31 14.78
C VAL A 48 -11.06 3.64 16.11
N GLY A 49 -12.29 4.15 16.05
CA GLY A 49 -13.07 4.46 17.26
C GLY A 49 -13.38 3.21 18.12
N ALA A 50 -13.64 2.07 17.49
CA ALA A 50 -13.87 0.80 18.18
C ALA A 50 -12.60 0.31 18.90
N LEU A 51 -11.44 0.38 18.24
CA LEU A 51 -10.14 0.01 18.82
C LEU A 51 -9.71 0.95 19.95
N GLU A 52 -9.92 2.26 19.80
CA GLU A 52 -9.66 3.27 20.85
C GLU A 52 -10.45 2.97 22.13
N SER A 53 -11.70 2.54 21.98
CA SER A 53 -12.59 2.22 23.10
C SER A 53 -12.21 0.94 23.85
N HIS A 54 -11.46 0.03 23.20
CA HIS A 54 -11.06 -1.26 23.78
C HIS A 54 -9.74 -1.20 24.57
N GLY A 55 -8.93 -0.15 24.41
CA GLY A 55 -7.68 0.01 25.16
C GLY A 55 -6.71 -1.18 24.99
N LEU A 56 -6.52 -1.62 23.74
CA LEU A 56 -5.83 -2.87 23.43
C LEU A 56 -4.33 -2.80 23.74
N GLY A 57 -3.85 -3.70 24.60
CA GLY A 57 -2.43 -4.04 24.76
C GLY A 57 -1.97 -5.19 23.84
N GLN A 58 -2.72 -5.43 22.76
CA GLN A 58 -2.60 -6.59 21.86
C GLN A 58 -2.22 -6.14 20.45
N ALA A 59 -1.53 -7.00 19.70
CA ALA A 59 -1.30 -6.75 18.29
C ALA A 59 -2.59 -6.95 17.49
N VAL A 60 -2.91 -6.06 16.55
CA VAL A 60 -4.14 -6.13 15.75
C VAL A 60 -3.81 -6.45 14.28
N SER A 61 -4.45 -7.47 13.73
CA SER A 61 -4.52 -7.69 12.28
C SER A 61 -5.88 -7.26 11.78
N VAL A 62 -5.92 -6.52 10.67
CA VAL A 62 -7.17 -6.08 10.06
C VAL A 62 -7.34 -6.75 8.71
N GLU A 63 -8.43 -7.48 8.55
CA GLU A 63 -8.84 -8.07 7.28
C GLU A 63 -9.88 -7.18 6.60
N VAL A 64 -9.59 -6.78 5.36
CA VAL A 64 -10.54 -6.01 4.56
C VAL A 64 -11.55 -6.97 3.93
N GLN A 65 -12.82 -6.58 3.87
CA GLN A 65 -13.89 -7.37 3.28
C GLN A 65 -14.42 -6.75 1.99
N GLY A 66 -14.04 -7.32 0.85
CA GLY A 66 -14.53 -6.89 -0.47
C GLY A 66 -13.72 -5.76 -1.10
N GLU A 67 -13.92 -5.58 -2.40
CA GLU A 67 -13.15 -4.65 -3.21
C GLU A 67 -13.44 -3.19 -2.85
N ALA A 68 -12.41 -2.34 -2.90
CA ALA A 68 -12.44 -0.96 -2.42
C ALA A 68 -11.79 0.00 -3.43
N PRO A 69 -12.48 0.41 -4.51
CA PRO A 69 -11.96 1.48 -5.34
C PRO A 69 -12.08 2.77 -4.53
N GLY A 70 -10.97 3.43 -4.21
CA GLY A 70 -10.99 4.69 -3.45
C GLY A 70 -11.07 4.56 -1.93
N ASP A 71 -11.79 3.57 -1.40
CA ASP A 71 -12.16 3.48 0.02
C ASP A 71 -11.13 2.79 0.94
N TRP A 72 -9.83 2.98 0.66
CA TRP A 72 -8.72 2.50 1.49
C TRP A 72 -8.40 3.48 2.63
N PRO A 73 -7.78 3.04 3.74
CA PRO A 73 -7.49 3.92 4.87
C PRO A 73 -6.55 5.04 4.44
N THR A 74 -6.81 6.26 4.90
CA THR A 74 -5.93 7.39 4.68
C THR A 74 -4.61 7.24 5.43
N ASP A 75 -3.56 7.97 5.04
CA ASP A 75 -2.28 7.98 5.76
C ASP A 75 -2.45 8.34 7.26
N ALA A 76 -3.39 9.24 7.58
CA ALA A 76 -3.73 9.62 8.94
C ALA A 76 -4.44 8.48 9.70
N GLN A 77 -5.37 7.78 9.04
CA GLN A 77 -6.02 6.59 9.61
C GLN A 77 -5.02 5.45 9.84
N LEU A 78 -4.09 5.21 8.90
CA LEU A 78 -3.00 4.26 9.09
C LEU A 78 -2.16 4.63 10.32
N ALA A 79 -1.75 5.88 10.45
CA ALA A 79 -0.99 6.33 11.63
C ALA A 79 -1.72 6.04 12.96
N ARG A 80 -3.03 6.28 13.01
CA ARG A 80 -3.88 5.98 14.18
C ARG A 80 -3.98 4.47 14.42
N LEU A 81 -4.21 3.67 13.38
CA LEU A 81 -4.25 2.20 13.49
C LEU A 81 -2.93 1.65 14.04
N LEU A 82 -1.77 2.13 13.56
CA LEU A 82 -0.47 1.72 14.11
C LEU A 82 -0.31 2.10 15.59
N ALA A 83 -0.74 3.30 15.98
CA ALA A 83 -0.70 3.73 17.39
C ALA A 83 -1.59 2.86 18.30
N LEU A 84 -2.61 2.20 17.72
CA LEU A 84 -3.51 1.26 18.39
C LEU A 84 -3.06 -0.20 18.27
N GLY A 85 -1.82 -0.44 17.84
CA GLY A 85 -1.24 -1.79 17.79
C GLY A 85 -1.54 -2.57 16.51
N CYS A 86 -2.09 -1.93 15.47
CA CYS A 86 -2.24 -2.58 14.16
C CYS A 86 -0.86 -2.92 13.57
N VAL A 87 -0.61 -4.21 13.37
CA VAL A 87 0.66 -4.73 12.84
C VAL A 87 0.55 -5.19 11.39
N GLU A 88 -0.67 -5.43 10.90
CA GLU A 88 -0.89 -6.03 9.60
C GLU A 88 -2.26 -5.70 9.00
N LEU A 89 -2.29 -5.42 7.69
CA LEU A 89 -3.51 -5.41 6.88
C LEU A 89 -3.54 -6.66 5.98
N ARG A 90 -4.71 -7.29 5.85
CA ARG A 90 -4.93 -8.45 4.99
C ARG A 90 -5.96 -8.12 3.91
N VAL A 91 -5.58 -8.43 2.67
CA VAL A 91 -6.45 -8.36 1.50
C VAL A 91 -6.62 -9.80 0.99
N PRO A 92 -7.70 -10.49 1.37
CA PRO A 92 -7.83 -11.93 1.17
C PRO A 92 -8.12 -12.35 -0.28
N TRP A 93 -8.54 -11.42 -1.14
CA TRP A 93 -8.79 -11.67 -2.56
C TRP A 93 -7.57 -11.35 -3.43
N VAL A 94 -7.62 -11.78 -4.69
CA VAL A 94 -6.57 -11.51 -5.68
C VAL A 94 -6.74 -10.10 -6.25
N MET A 95 -5.70 -9.28 -6.12
CA MET A 95 -5.61 -7.92 -6.65
C MET A 95 -4.68 -7.89 -7.87
N GLU A 96 -5.26 -7.88 -9.06
CA GLU A 96 -4.50 -7.65 -10.29
C GLU A 96 -4.34 -6.15 -10.53
N LEU A 97 -3.09 -5.68 -10.48
CA LEU A 97 -2.76 -4.29 -10.77
C LEU A 97 -2.75 -4.06 -12.28
N GLY A 98 -3.34 -3.00 -12.79
CA GLY A 98 -3.36 -2.77 -14.24
C GLY A 98 -4.34 -1.72 -14.70
N GLU A 99 -4.22 -1.35 -15.97
CA GLU A 99 -5.08 -0.34 -16.60
C GLU A 99 -6.54 -0.80 -16.71
N GLN A 100 -6.79 -2.11 -16.83
CA GLN A 100 -8.14 -2.69 -16.85
C GLN A 100 -8.94 -2.35 -15.58
N ARG A 101 -8.24 -2.11 -14.47
CA ARG A 101 -8.79 -1.68 -13.19
C ARG A 101 -8.01 -0.47 -12.67
N ALA A 102 -7.83 0.53 -13.53
CA ALA A 102 -6.94 1.66 -13.28
C ALA A 102 -7.17 2.37 -11.93
N GLU A 103 -8.42 2.70 -11.61
CA GLU A 103 -8.78 3.36 -10.34
C GLU A 103 -8.41 2.50 -9.14
N GLN A 104 -8.93 1.26 -9.11
CA GLN A 104 -8.66 0.29 -8.05
C GLN A 104 -7.14 0.08 -7.87
N SER A 105 -6.41 -0.03 -8.97
CA SER A 105 -4.97 -0.25 -9.00
C SER A 105 -4.20 0.95 -8.44
N ALA A 106 -4.53 2.18 -8.89
CA ALA A 106 -3.87 3.39 -8.42
C ALA A 106 -4.10 3.61 -6.92
N HIS A 107 -5.32 3.38 -6.43
CA HIS A 107 -5.65 3.46 -5.02
C HIS A 107 -5.01 2.35 -4.19
N PHE A 108 -4.90 1.13 -4.70
CA PHE A 108 -4.19 0.06 -4.02
C PHE A 108 -2.67 0.30 -3.97
N ILE A 109 -2.07 0.81 -5.04
CA ILE A 109 -0.65 1.21 -5.07
C ILE A 109 -0.38 2.31 -4.03
N ARG A 110 -1.28 3.29 -3.93
CA ARG A 110 -1.22 4.31 -2.88
C ARG A 110 -1.28 3.68 -1.48
N LEU A 111 -2.16 2.69 -1.25
CA LEU A 111 -2.22 1.97 0.03
C LEU A 111 -0.88 1.28 0.33
N LEU A 112 -0.34 0.51 -0.62
CA LEU A 112 0.95 -0.18 -0.46
C LEU A 112 2.06 0.81 -0.12
N ARG A 113 2.10 1.96 -0.80
CA ARG A 113 3.05 3.05 -0.54
C ARG A 113 2.92 3.62 0.87
N ASP A 114 1.71 3.90 1.33
CA ASP A 114 1.48 4.50 2.65
C ASP A 114 1.74 3.49 3.78
N CYS A 115 1.36 2.22 3.59
CA CYS A 115 1.73 1.13 4.50
C CYS A 115 3.25 0.93 4.56
N THR A 116 3.93 0.93 3.40
CA THR A 116 5.39 0.84 3.32
C THR A 116 6.04 1.99 4.08
N SER A 117 5.54 3.22 3.94
CA SER A 117 6.02 4.39 4.67
C SER A 117 5.97 4.20 6.19
N HIS A 118 4.90 3.58 6.69
CA HIS A 118 4.69 3.26 8.10
C HIS A 118 5.33 1.94 8.56
N ARG A 119 5.91 1.15 7.65
CA ARG A 119 6.32 -0.25 7.88
C ARG A 119 5.18 -1.16 8.39
N LEU A 120 3.95 -0.85 7.97
CA LEU A 120 2.80 -1.71 8.20
C LEU A 120 2.82 -2.83 7.17
N ARG A 121 2.78 -4.08 7.63
CA ARG A 121 2.77 -5.23 6.73
C ARG A 121 1.42 -5.30 6.01
N VAL A 122 1.47 -5.61 4.72
CA VAL A 122 0.27 -5.88 3.91
C VAL A 122 0.38 -7.29 3.37
N ARG A 123 -0.50 -8.19 3.82
CA ARG A 123 -0.63 -9.53 3.23
C ARG A 123 -1.68 -9.47 2.15
N TRP A 124 -1.28 -9.68 0.90
CA TRP A 124 -2.18 -9.63 -0.24
C TRP A 124 -1.77 -10.64 -1.31
N ARG A 125 -2.70 -11.00 -2.18
CA ARG A 125 -2.46 -11.85 -3.34
C ARG A 125 -2.66 -11.06 -4.62
N GLY A 126 -1.91 -11.37 -5.66
CA GLY A 126 -1.97 -10.72 -6.95
C GLY A 126 -0.61 -10.53 -7.57
N ALA A 127 -0.59 -9.72 -8.63
CA ALA A 127 0.64 -9.31 -9.29
C ALA A 127 0.37 -8.06 -10.15
N ALA A 128 1.45 -7.50 -10.68
CA ALA A 128 1.45 -6.47 -11.69
C ALA A 128 1.88 -7.10 -13.03
N PRO A 129 1.08 -7.03 -14.11
CA PRO A 129 1.41 -7.57 -15.41
C PRO A 129 2.52 -6.72 -16.05
N PRO A 130 3.26 -7.26 -17.05
CA PRO A 130 4.37 -6.55 -17.68
C PRO A 130 4.02 -5.15 -18.23
N SER A 131 2.77 -4.94 -18.68
CA SER A 131 2.28 -3.65 -19.18
C SER A 131 2.29 -2.52 -18.14
N THR A 132 2.34 -2.86 -16.85
CA THR A 132 2.41 -1.86 -15.75
C THR A 132 3.83 -1.52 -15.32
N ALA A 133 4.85 -2.03 -16.04
CA ALA A 133 6.26 -1.91 -15.68
C ALA A 133 6.51 -2.31 -14.20
N PRO A 134 6.27 -3.58 -13.82
CA PRO A 134 6.20 -4.03 -12.42
C PRO A 134 7.46 -3.69 -11.59
N GLY A 135 8.62 -3.56 -12.23
CA GLY A 135 9.86 -3.09 -11.58
C GLY A 135 9.74 -1.71 -10.91
N MET A 136 8.81 -0.87 -11.36
CA MET A 136 8.49 0.43 -10.75
C MET A 136 7.84 0.30 -9.37
N LEU A 137 7.30 -0.88 -9.03
CA LEU A 137 6.56 -1.16 -7.80
C LEU A 137 7.34 -2.04 -6.82
N TYR A 138 8.51 -2.57 -7.21
CA TYR A 138 9.29 -3.49 -6.36
C TYR A 138 9.83 -2.84 -5.08
N HIS A 139 9.74 -1.52 -4.90
CA HIS A 139 10.04 -0.86 -3.62
C HIS A 139 8.88 -0.89 -2.61
N LEU A 140 7.71 -1.43 -3.00
CA LEU A 140 6.51 -1.56 -2.18
C LEU A 140 6.30 -3.01 -1.72
N GLU A 141 5.51 -3.17 -0.65
CA GLU A 141 5.22 -4.48 -0.04
C GLU A 141 4.71 -5.51 -1.09
N PRO A 142 5.44 -6.62 -1.29
CA PRO A 142 5.16 -7.56 -2.36
C PRO A 142 3.95 -8.47 -2.04
N PRO A 143 3.27 -9.03 -3.05
CA PRO A 143 2.22 -10.02 -2.84
C PRO A 143 2.78 -11.34 -2.33
N GLU A 144 1.98 -12.12 -1.60
CA GLU A 144 2.34 -13.45 -1.11
C GLU A 144 2.31 -14.52 -2.22
N GLY A 145 1.49 -14.30 -3.24
CA GLY A 145 1.27 -15.18 -4.38
C GLY A 145 0.25 -14.56 -5.33
N GLY A 146 0.19 -15.03 -6.56
CA GLY A 146 -0.73 -14.57 -7.59
C GLY A 146 -1.97 -15.46 -7.75
N GLY A 147 -2.00 -16.64 -7.14
CA GLY A 147 -3.16 -17.55 -7.15
C GLY A 147 -3.28 -18.43 -8.39
N VAL A 148 -2.51 -18.13 -9.44
CA VAL A 148 -2.30 -18.97 -10.64
C VAL A 148 -0.82 -18.96 -11.01
N PRO A 149 -0.28 -20.00 -11.68
CA PRO A 149 1.17 -20.16 -11.87
C PRO A 149 1.90 -18.96 -12.49
N ALA A 150 1.29 -18.31 -13.50
CA ALA A 150 1.90 -17.15 -14.15
C ALA A 150 1.97 -15.93 -13.21
N LEU A 151 0.94 -15.69 -12.41
CA LEU A 151 0.92 -14.59 -11.43
C LEU A 151 1.78 -14.93 -10.21
N ASP A 152 1.87 -16.20 -9.81
CA ASP A 152 2.76 -16.65 -8.72
C ASP A 152 4.23 -16.41 -9.07
N GLU A 153 4.61 -16.59 -10.32
CA GLU A 153 5.95 -16.28 -10.81
C GLU A 153 6.25 -14.78 -10.73
N ALA A 154 5.33 -13.93 -11.21
CA ALA A 154 5.46 -12.48 -11.09
C ALA A 154 5.53 -12.01 -9.63
N ALA A 155 4.71 -12.60 -8.75
CA ALA A 155 4.73 -12.35 -7.32
C ALA A 155 6.07 -12.77 -6.69
N ARG A 156 6.64 -13.91 -7.11
CA ARG A 156 7.95 -14.39 -6.67
C ARG A 156 9.07 -13.43 -7.08
N GLN A 157 9.06 -12.95 -8.32
CA GLN A 157 10.03 -11.95 -8.81
C GLN A 157 9.96 -10.65 -8.02
N TRP A 158 8.75 -10.15 -7.74
CA TRP A 158 8.55 -8.98 -6.89
C TRP A 158 9.16 -9.20 -5.50
N ARG A 159 8.84 -10.33 -4.83
CA ARG A 159 9.42 -10.65 -3.51
C ARG A 159 10.95 -10.72 -3.53
N GLN A 160 11.54 -11.27 -4.58
CA GLN A 160 13.01 -11.39 -4.72
C GLN A 160 13.69 -10.04 -4.94
N ALA A 161 13.06 -9.14 -5.70
CA ALA A 161 13.58 -7.81 -5.99
C ALA A 161 13.20 -6.77 -4.91
N HIS A 162 12.30 -7.12 -3.98
CA HIS A 162 11.82 -6.17 -2.98
C HIS A 162 12.92 -5.76 -2.00
N ALA A 163 13.09 -4.45 -1.82
CA ALA A 163 13.86 -3.91 -0.70
C ALA A 163 13.32 -2.54 -0.26
N TYR A 164 13.18 -2.38 1.05
CA TYR A 164 12.80 -1.10 1.67
C TYR A 164 13.84 -0.01 1.37
N GLY A 165 13.37 1.21 1.11
CA GLY A 165 14.24 2.36 0.85
C GLY A 165 14.79 2.44 -0.58
N ARG A 166 14.24 1.65 -1.52
CA ARG A 166 14.56 1.77 -2.95
C ARG A 166 13.96 3.02 -3.61
N CYS A 167 12.79 3.50 -3.19
CA CYS A 167 12.21 4.73 -3.74
C CYS A 167 11.41 5.47 -2.67
N TYR A 168 11.94 6.61 -2.19
CA TYR A 168 11.36 7.35 -1.08
C TYR A 168 11.62 8.85 -1.19
N TRP A 169 10.86 9.65 -0.42
CA TRP A 169 11.06 11.08 -0.32
C TRP A 169 11.11 11.58 1.13
N ARG A 170 11.68 12.78 1.32
CA ARG A 170 11.70 13.52 2.58
C ARG A 170 11.43 15.00 2.32
N ALA A 171 10.66 15.64 3.19
CA ALA A 171 10.49 17.10 3.17
C ALA A 171 11.64 17.78 3.92
N GLY A 172 12.17 18.85 3.33
CA GLY A 172 12.94 19.90 4.00
C GLY A 172 12.22 21.24 3.91
N PRO A 173 12.76 22.31 4.51
CA PRO A 173 12.17 23.65 4.42
C PRO A 173 12.15 24.14 2.96
N GLY A 174 10.97 24.16 2.35
CA GLY A 174 10.79 24.64 0.97
C GLY A 174 11.19 23.68 -0.14
N PHE A 175 11.60 22.44 0.17
CA PHE A 175 11.98 21.44 -0.83
C PHE A 175 11.58 20.02 -0.44
N MET A 176 11.54 19.12 -1.42
CA MET A 176 11.49 17.68 -1.21
C MET A 176 12.69 17.01 -1.85
N LEU A 177 13.29 16.07 -1.14
CA LEU A 177 14.35 15.23 -1.68
C LEU A 177 13.79 13.84 -1.94
N VAL A 178 13.76 13.43 -3.21
CA VAL A 178 13.40 12.08 -3.63
C VAL A 178 14.68 11.31 -3.92
N LYS A 179 14.79 10.09 -3.41
CA LYS A 179 15.85 9.14 -3.76
C LYS A 179 15.24 7.93 -4.42
N ASP A 180 15.77 7.57 -5.57
CA ASP A 180 15.35 6.42 -6.34
C ASP A 180 16.54 5.52 -6.69
N ARG A 181 16.44 4.26 -6.34
CA ARG A 181 17.41 3.18 -6.55
C ARG A 181 16.73 1.93 -7.12
N ARG A 182 15.54 2.09 -7.73
CA ARG A 182 14.86 0.99 -8.42
C ARG A 182 15.71 0.49 -9.58
N GLU A 183 15.67 -0.82 -9.81
CA GLU A 183 16.44 -1.48 -10.86
C GLU A 183 16.08 -0.94 -12.25
N GLY A 184 17.05 -0.90 -13.16
CA GLY A 184 16.89 -0.31 -14.49
C GLY A 184 17.04 1.22 -14.53
N ARG A 185 17.13 1.89 -13.37
CA ARG A 185 17.55 3.30 -13.27
C ARG A 185 18.85 3.38 -12.47
N GLY A 186 19.78 4.24 -12.91
CA GLY A 186 20.92 4.61 -12.09
C GLY A 186 20.42 5.23 -10.78
N ALA A 187 21.13 5.03 -9.67
CA ALA A 187 20.73 5.66 -8.40
C ALA A 187 20.60 7.18 -8.59
N ALA A 188 19.37 7.67 -8.48
CA ALA A 188 18.99 9.04 -8.78
C ALA A 188 18.56 9.76 -7.50
N GLN A 189 18.82 11.06 -7.47
CA GLN A 189 18.37 11.96 -6.42
C GLN A 189 17.75 13.19 -7.06
N PHE A 190 16.47 13.42 -6.78
CA PHE A 190 15.71 14.55 -7.31
C PHE A 190 15.47 15.55 -6.19
N LEU A 191 15.87 16.79 -6.43
CA LEU A 191 15.50 17.93 -5.59
C LEU A 191 14.27 18.56 -6.22
N LEU A 192 13.11 18.43 -5.58
CA LEU A 192 11.89 19.15 -5.96
C LEU A 192 11.88 20.43 -5.12
N ASP A 193 12.31 21.55 -5.69
CA ASP A 193 12.38 22.86 -5.03
C ASP A 193 11.43 23.89 -5.67
N ASP A 194 11.11 23.73 -6.94
CA ASP A 194 10.09 24.53 -7.61
C ASP A 194 8.68 24.26 -7.04
N ALA A 195 7.85 25.30 -6.97
CA ALA A 195 6.55 25.21 -6.32
C ALA A 195 5.55 24.33 -7.08
N ALA A 196 5.56 24.35 -8.41
CA ALA A 196 4.59 23.62 -9.24
C ALA A 196 4.79 22.10 -9.13
N THR A 197 6.04 21.63 -9.25
CA THR A 197 6.39 20.21 -9.12
C THR A 197 6.16 19.70 -7.71
N ARG A 198 6.50 20.48 -6.67
CA ARG A 198 6.20 20.10 -5.29
C ARG A 198 4.71 19.95 -5.05
N SER A 199 3.91 20.95 -5.44
CA SER A 199 2.46 20.90 -5.27
C SER A 199 1.83 19.77 -6.09
N MET A 200 2.31 19.49 -7.30
CA MET A 200 1.88 18.35 -8.11
C MET A 200 2.20 17.03 -7.41
N PHE A 201 3.43 16.85 -6.95
CA PHE A 201 3.86 15.64 -6.24
C PHE A 201 3.04 15.39 -4.96
N GLU A 202 2.78 16.45 -4.19
CA GLU A 202 1.90 16.41 -3.01
C GLU A 202 0.45 16.08 -3.38
N ALA A 203 -0.10 16.69 -4.42
CA ALA A 203 -1.46 16.44 -4.87
C ALA A 203 -1.67 14.97 -5.29
N LEU A 204 -0.64 14.37 -5.89
CA LEU A 204 -0.59 12.97 -6.32
C LEU A 204 -0.23 11.99 -5.19
N ALA A 205 -0.10 12.47 -3.95
CA ALA A 205 -0.12 11.60 -2.77
C ALA A 205 -1.48 10.86 -2.66
N VAL A 206 -2.55 11.38 -3.25
CA VAL A 206 -3.80 10.64 -3.46
C VAL A 206 -3.95 10.46 -4.98
N PRO A 207 -4.40 9.28 -5.47
CA PRO A 207 -4.62 9.11 -6.90
C PRO A 207 -5.61 10.14 -7.44
N ARG A 208 -5.30 10.68 -8.62
CA ARG A 208 -6.15 11.67 -9.30
C ARG A 208 -6.28 11.37 -10.77
N LEU A 209 -7.41 11.77 -11.36
CA LEU A 209 -7.58 11.79 -12.80
C LEU A 209 -6.69 12.88 -13.41
N ALA A 210 -6.00 12.58 -14.51
CA ALA A 210 -5.11 13.51 -15.19
C ALA A 210 -5.82 14.82 -15.59
N GLU A 211 -7.08 14.72 -16.04
CA GLU A 211 -7.92 15.88 -16.39
C GLU A 211 -8.26 16.78 -15.19
N SER A 212 -8.18 16.27 -13.95
CA SER A 212 -8.47 17.04 -12.73
C SER A 212 -7.28 17.85 -12.23
N LEU A 213 -6.08 17.65 -12.78
CA LEU A 213 -4.83 18.22 -12.26
C LEU A 213 -4.59 19.67 -12.69
N GLY A 214 -5.40 20.20 -13.61
CA GLY A 214 -5.28 21.55 -14.15
C GLY A 214 -4.62 21.58 -15.54
N THR A 215 -4.95 22.61 -16.31
CA THR A 215 -4.53 22.74 -17.72
C THR A 215 -3.39 23.73 -17.94
N GLU A 216 -2.98 24.45 -16.89
CA GLU A 216 -1.94 25.48 -16.96
C GLU A 216 -0.60 24.88 -17.46
N PRO A 217 0.19 25.62 -18.27
CA PRO A 217 1.43 25.10 -18.84
C PRO A 217 2.43 24.58 -17.81
N GLU A 218 2.63 25.30 -16.70
CA GLU A 218 3.56 24.89 -15.63
C GLU A 218 3.10 23.61 -14.93
N VAL A 219 1.79 23.43 -14.73
CA VAL A 219 1.19 22.25 -14.12
C VAL A 219 1.37 21.03 -15.02
N ARG A 220 1.11 21.18 -16.33
CA ARG A 220 1.32 20.11 -17.31
C ARG A 220 2.79 19.73 -17.42
N LYS A 221 3.69 20.70 -17.39
CA LYS A 221 5.13 20.46 -17.37
C LYS A 221 5.54 19.69 -16.12
N ALA A 222 5.12 20.13 -14.94
CA ALA A 222 5.42 19.47 -13.67
C ALA A 222 4.96 17.99 -13.66
N LEU A 223 3.76 17.71 -14.18
CA LEU A 223 3.29 16.33 -14.31
C LEU A 223 4.17 15.52 -15.29
N ALA A 224 4.47 16.08 -16.47
CA ALA A 224 5.28 15.41 -17.48
C ALA A 224 6.69 15.10 -16.97
N ASP A 225 7.35 16.05 -16.29
CA ASP A 225 8.67 15.86 -15.68
C ASP A 225 8.63 14.72 -14.64
N LEU A 226 7.60 14.68 -13.77
CA LEU A 226 7.45 13.63 -12.76
C LEU A 226 7.17 12.23 -13.35
N GLU A 227 6.47 12.17 -14.48
CA GLU A 227 6.21 10.92 -15.22
C GLU A 227 7.46 10.42 -15.95
N GLU A 228 8.20 11.31 -16.61
CA GLU A 228 9.47 11.01 -17.29
C GLU A 228 10.49 10.39 -16.31
N GLU A 229 10.56 10.97 -15.11
CA GLU A 229 11.41 10.47 -14.02
C GLU A 229 10.81 9.25 -13.28
N ALA A 230 9.66 8.75 -13.72
CA ALA A 230 8.92 7.64 -13.10
C ALA A 230 8.64 7.82 -11.60
N LEU A 231 8.56 9.06 -11.14
CA LEU A 231 8.12 9.40 -9.79
C LEU A 231 6.61 9.33 -9.67
N VAL A 232 5.90 9.47 -10.81
CA VAL A 232 4.47 9.26 -10.95
C VAL A 232 4.22 8.08 -11.88
N LEU A 233 3.30 7.20 -11.49
CA LEU A 233 2.79 6.15 -12.35
C LEU A 233 1.47 6.58 -12.98
N GLY A 234 1.38 6.41 -14.30
CA GLY A 234 0.13 6.46 -15.05
C GLY A 234 -0.51 5.08 -15.18
N LEU A 235 -1.80 5.00 -14.87
CA LEU A 235 -2.65 3.83 -15.13
C LEU A 235 -3.92 4.32 -15.81
N GLY A 236 -4.00 4.20 -17.14
CA GLY A 236 -5.07 4.86 -17.90
C GLY A 236 -5.14 6.37 -17.58
N PRO A 237 -6.29 6.92 -17.12
CA PRO A 237 -6.40 8.33 -16.76
C PRO A 237 -5.89 8.65 -15.34
N TRP A 238 -5.58 7.64 -14.53
CA TRP A 238 -5.18 7.83 -13.13
C TRP A 238 -3.69 8.10 -12.99
N ARG A 239 -3.33 8.97 -12.05
CA ARG A 239 -1.96 9.32 -11.67
C ARG A 239 -1.77 9.14 -10.19
N VAL A 240 -0.64 8.55 -9.80
CA VAL A 240 -0.27 8.33 -8.41
C VAL A 240 1.24 8.47 -8.21
N ALA A 241 1.66 9.22 -7.19
CA ALA A 241 3.07 9.31 -6.82
C ALA A 241 3.56 8.00 -6.21
N LEU A 242 4.72 7.51 -6.65
CA LEU A 242 5.29 6.22 -6.23
C LEU A 242 6.22 6.28 -5.00
N PRO A 243 7.07 7.31 -4.81
CA PRO A 243 7.97 7.34 -3.66
C PRO A 243 7.19 7.41 -2.35
N PHE A 244 7.50 6.55 -1.38
CA PHE A 244 6.90 6.62 -0.06
C PHE A 244 7.62 7.65 0.83
N ARG A 245 6.94 8.21 1.83
CA ARG A 245 7.57 9.13 2.79
C ARG A 245 8.50 8.33 3.71
N MET A 246 9.79 8.65 3.76
CA MET A 246 10.70 7.96 4.69
C MET A 246 10.45 8.43 6.13
N ARG A 247 9.83 7.59 6.96
CA ARG A 247 9.55 7.87 8.38
C ARG A 247 10.60 7.30 9.34
N CYS A 248 11.20 6.16 8.99
CA CYS A 248 12.15 5.44 9.84
C CYS A 248 13.40 5.06 9.05
N TRP A 249 14.58 5.49 9.52
CA TRP A 249 15.85 5.11 8.90
C TRP A 249 16.12 3.60 9.09
N PRO A 250 16.62 2.88 8.07
CA PRO A 250 17.19 1.55 8.28
C PRO A 250 18.54 1.68 9.02
N VAL A 251 18.66 1.11 10.22
CA VAL A 251 19.90 1.13 11.04
C VAL A 251 20.62 -0.23 10.88
N PRO A 252 21.96 -0.29 10.75
CA PRO A 252 22.90 0.81 10.91
C PRO A 252 23.16 1.59 9.61
N PHE A 253 23.16 2.91 9.74
CA PHE A 253 23.72 3.84 8.76
C PHE A 253 25.25 3.78 8.86
N ILE A 254 25.86 2.75 8.29
CA ILE A 254 27.29 2.79 7.99
C ILE A 254 27.38 3.10 6.52
N ALA A 255 27.75 4.35 6.23
CA ALA A 255 28.28 4.72 4.93
C ALA A 255 29.51 3.84 4.68
N VAL A 256 29.49 3.05 3.62
CA VAL A 256 30.69 2.49 3.00
C VAL A 256 30.91 3.26 1.71
#